data_AF-A0A0W0FXD6-F1
#
_entry.id   AF-A0A0W0FXD6-F1
#
_cell.length_a   1.000
_cell.length_b   1.000
_cell.length_c   1.000
_cell.angle_alpha   90.00
_cell.angle_beta   90.00
_cell.angle_gamma   90.00
#
_symmetry.space_group_name_H-M   'P 1'
#
loop_
_entity.id
_entity.type
_entity.pdbx_description
1 polymer ?
#
loop_
_entity_poly.entity_id
_entity_poly.type
_entity_poly.pdbx_seq_one_letter_code
_entity_poly.pdbx_strand_id
1 'polypeptide(L)'
;MAKAELQLQKGEANNALCELQLSLQDEKTFMEEKNCKSNHNVGSKQATHSWDSIKAASKRVEKHQQKYNACWKAMLVLGLSESNPVFQLIHDQNVFVKNTLEFHQLGDRKKTDSWLWGAEDLASLLEAEWSDLAVDCNQVQWFQAHANMQWWQEEVEILSEELWHAICRFKKWALVWNQLAESSGEL
;
A
#
# COMPACT_ATOMS: atom_id res chain seq x y z
N MET A 1 11.87 35.78 10.41
CA MET A 1 12.93 34.85 9.99
C MET A 1 12.62 33.41 10.42
N ALA A 2 12.57 33.10 11.73
CA ALA A 2 12.33 31.73 12.22
C ALA A 2 11.04 31.05 11.68
N LYS A 3 9.93 31.78 11.56
CA LYS A 3 8.67 31.25 11.00
C LYS A 3 8.76 30.90 9.51
N ALA A 4 9.53 31.68 8.74
CA ALA A 4 9.68 31.44 7.30
C ALA A 4 10.59 30.24 7.03
N GLU A 5 11.71 30.14 7.76
CA GLU A 5 12.60 28.98 7.72
C GLU A 5 11.86 27.70 8.09
N LEU A 6 11.04 27.74 9.13
CA LEU A 6 10.23 26.60 9.56
C LEU A 6 9.25 26.13 8.49
N GLN A 7 8.64 27.04 7.72
CA GLN A 7 7.78 26.68 6.60
C GLN A 7 8.57 26.05 5.44
N LEU A 8 9.77 26.57 5.16
CA LEU A 8 10.64 26.01 4.13
C LEU A 8 11.08 24.59 4.49
N GLN A 9 11.50 24.37 5.75
CA GLN A 9 11.85 23.04 6.25
C GLN A 9 10.66 22.07 6.14
N LYS A 10 9.42 22.53 6.40
CA LYS A 10 8.21 21.68 6.24
C LYS A 10 8.01 21.25 4.80
N GLY A 11 8.12 22.18 3.85
CA GLY A 11 8.06 21.84 2.43
C GLY A 11 9.18 20.89 2.00
N GLU A 12 10.41 21.10 2.48
CA GLU A 12 11.54 20.23 2.14
C GLU A 12 11.40 18.83 2.75
N ALA A 13 10.92 18.72 4.00
CA ALA A 13 10.63 17.44 4.63
C ALA A 13 9.54 16.68 3.88
N ASN A 14 8.50 17.38 3.41
CA ASN A 14 7.43 16.79 2.61
C ASN A 14 7.93 16.24 1.29
N ASN A 15 8.72 17.03 0.55
CA ASN A 15 9.34 16.57 -0.68
C ASN A 15 10.25 15.37 -0.44
N ALA A 16 11.07 15.40 0.63
CA ALA A 16 11.94 14.29 1.00
C ALA A 16 11.14 13.03 1.37
N LEU A 17 9.98 13.17 2.01
CA LEU A 17 9.09 12.06 2.37
C LEU A 17 8.46 11.44 1.11
N CYS A 18 7.99 12.26 0.16
CA CYS A 18 7.46 11.76 -1.10
C CYS A 18 8.54 11.06 -1.96
N GLU A 19 9.73 11.64 -2.03
CA GLU A 19 10.88 11.00 -2.70
C GLU A 19 11.27 9.67 -2.01
N LEU A 20 11.20 9.62 -0.68
CA LEU A 20 11.44 8.40 0.09
C LEU A 20 10.40 7.33 -0.26
N GLN A 21 9.11 7.65 -0.23
CA GLN A 21 8.02 6.75 -0.61
C GLN A 21 8.23 6.18 -2.03
N LEU A 22 8.51 7.04 -3.02
CA LEU A 22 8.78 6.60 -4.39
C LEU A 22 10.02 5.69 -4.47
N SER A 23 11.11 6.05 -3.79
CA SER A 23 12.33 5.24 -3.79
C SER A 23 12.13 3.87 -3.13
N LEU A 24 11.26 3.80 -2.12
CA LEU A 24 10.87 2.55 -1.46
C LEU A 24 10.01 1.66 -2.35
N GLN A 25 9.07 2.26 -3.11
CA GLN A 25 8.30 1.53 -4.11
C GLN A 25 9.23 0.98 -5.20
N ASP A 26 10.14 1.79 -5.73
CA ASP A 26 11.14 1.37 -6.72
C ASP A 26 12.01 0.21 -6.21
N GLU A 27 12.55 0.31 -4.99
CA GLU A 27 13.37 -0.76 -4.42
C GLU A 27 12.58 -2.06 -4.33
N LYS A 28 11.32 -1.96 -3.92
CA LYS A 28 10.44 -3.11 -3.78
C LYS A 28 10.08 -3.76 -5.12
N THR A 29 9.72 -2.97 -6.12
CA THR A 29 9.40 -3.49 -7.46
C THR A 29 10.62 -4.19 -8.06
N PHE A 30 11.82 -3.64 -7.94
CA PHE A 30 13.05 -4.32 -8.40
C PHE A 30 13.30 -5.64 -7.66
N MET A 31 13.06 -5.69 -6.35
CA MET A 31 13.20 -6.92 -5.57
C MET A 31 12.19 -7.99 -6.00
N GLU A 32 10.95 -7.59 -6.28
CA GLU A 32 9.89 -8.49 -6.75
C GLU A 32 10.17 -9.00 -8.16
N GLU A 33 10.51 -8.13 -9.10
CA GLU A 33 10.93 -8.50 -10.45
C GLU A 33 12.12 -9.46 -10.42
N LYS A 34 13.07 -9.26 -9.49
CA LYS A 34 14.21 -10.16 -9.34
C LYS A 34 13.79 -11.55 -8.86
N ASN A 35 12.85 -11.61 -7.91
CA ASN A 35 12.38 -12.84 -7.27
C ASN A 35 11.28 -13.57 -8.08
N CYS A 36 10.68 -12.91 -9.07
CA CYS A 36 9.67 -13.47 -9.93
C CYS A 36 10.16 -14.73 -10.67
N LYS A 37 9.31 -15.76 -10.71
CA LYS A 37 9.61 -17.03 -11.41
C LYS A 37 9.80 -16.85 -12.92
N SER A 38 9.18 -15.82 -13.49
CA SER A 38 9.33 -15.44 -14.91
C SER A 38 10.54 -14.53 -15.15
N ASN A 39 11.46 -14.40 -14.19
CA ASN A 39 12.65 -13.58 -14.39
C ASN A 39 13.59 -14.22 -15.41
N HIS A 40 13.79 -13.52 -16.54
CA HIS A 40 14.69 -13.94 -17.62
C HIS A 40 16.13 -13.45 -17.42
N ASN A 41 16.44 -12.75 -16.31
CA ASN A 41 17.81 -12.37 -15.93
C ASN A 41 18.56 -13.57 -15.33
N VAL A 42 18.89 -14.54 -16.18
CA VAL A 42 19.55 -15.81 -15.81
C VAL A 42 21.08 -15.81 -15.97
N GLY A 43 21.67 -14.78 -16.61
CA GLY A 43 23.12 -14.67 -16.80
C GLY A 43 23.84 -13.92 -15.68
N SER A 44 25.12 -14.25 -15.44
CA SER A 44 25.94 -13.62 -14.38
C SER A 44 26.01 -12.09 -14.52
N LYS A 45 26.22 -11.58 -15.75
CA LYS A 45 26.27 -10.13 -16.02
C LYS A 45 24.93 -9.46 -15.73
N GLN A 46 23.82 -10.03 -16.21
CA GLN A 46 22.48 -9.49 -15.98
C GLN A 46 22.11 -9.53 -14.49
N ALA A 47 22.46 -10.61 -13.80
CA ALA A 47 22.26 -10.72 -12.36
C ALA A 47 23.01 -9.63 -11.60
N THR A 48 24.27 -9.36 -11.94
CA THR A 48 25.06 -8.26 -11.35
C THR A 48 24.39 -6.91 -11.60
N HIS A 49 23.98 -6.61 -12.84
CA HIS A 49 23.28 -5.36 -13.14
C HIS A 49 21.97 -5.21 -12.36
N SER A 50 21.19 -6.29 -12.21
CA SER A 50 19.97 -6.23 -11.39
C SER A 50 20.28 -5.94 -9.91
N TRP A 51 21.32 -6.57 -9.36
CA TRP A 51 21.78 -6.29 -7.99
C TRP A 51 22.31 -4.86 -7.83
N ASP A 52 23.00 -4.33 -8.84
CA ASP A 52 23.46 -2.94 -8.84
C ASP A 52 22.28 -1.96 -8.85
N SER A 53 21.22 -2.24 -9.62
CA SER A 53 19.99 -1.45 -9.62
C SER A 53 19.28 -1.47 -8.26
N ILE A 54 19.15 -2.65 -7.65
CA ILE A 54 18.59 -2.80 -6.29
C ILE A 54 19.42 -2.00 -5.30
N LYS A 55 20.74 -2.14 -5.31
CA LYS A 55 21.65 -1.41 -4.42
C LYS A 55 21.59 0.11 -4.64
N ALA A 56 21.40 0.55 -5.89
CA ALA A 56 21.20 1.95 -6.21
C ALA A 56 19.84 2.47 -5.69
N ALA A 57 18.80 1.63 -5.68
CA ALA A 57 17.51 1.94 -5.06
C ALA A 57 17.64 2.06 -3.52
N SER A 58 18.27 1.09 -2.85
CA SER A 58 18.51 1.16 -1.40
C SER A 58 19.30 2.42 -1.00
N LYS A 59 20.33 2.78 -1.79
CA LYS A 59 21.08 4.03 -1.57
C LYS A 59 20.22 5.29 -1.73
N ARG A 60 19.24 5.28 -2.64
CA ARG A 60 18.29 6.40 -2.79
C ARG A 60 17.42 6.50 -1.55
N VAL A 61 16.90 5.38 -1.05
CA VAL A 61 16.12 5.32 0.21
C VAL A 61 16.92 5.91 1.37
N GLU A 62 18.15 5.44 1.60
CA GLU A 62 19.02 5.95 2.66
C GLU A 62 19.26 7.47 2.54
N LYS A 63 19.48 7.96 1.31
CA LYS A 63 19.69 9.38 1.03
C LYS A 63 18.46 10.21 1.39
N HIS A 64 17.27 9.81 0.94
CA HIS A 64 16.03 10.56 1.22
C HIS A 64 15.66 10.47 2.72
N GLN A 65 15.91 9.34 3.37
CA GLN A 65 15.75 9.18 4.83
C GLN A 65 16.67 10.14 5.60
N GLN A 66 17.94 10.22 5.22
CA GLN A 66 18.89 11.15 5.84
C GLN A 66 18.48 12.61 5.64
N LYS A 67 18.00 12.97 4.44
CA LYS A 67 17.52 14.33 4.13
C LYS A 67 16.32 14.69 5.00
N TYR A 68 15.32 13.81 5.09
CA TYR A 68 14.17 14.01 5.96
C TYR A 68 14.58 14.17 7.43
N ASN A 69 15.43 13.26 7.93
CA ASN A 69 15.89 13.30 9.32
C ASN A 69 16.73 14.56 9.62
N ALA A 70 17.43 15.12 8.64
CA ALA A 70 18.13 16.39 8.78
C ALA A 70 17.15 17.57 8.88
N CYS A 71 16.13 17.62 8.02
CA CYS A 71 15.05 18.62 8.11
C CYS A 71 14.30 18.53 9.44
N TRP A 72 13.99 17.31 9.91
CA TRP A 72 13.35 17.07 11.20
C TRP A 72 14.18 17.59 12.39
N LYS A 73 15.51 17.37 12.36
CA LYS A 73 16.42 17.94 13.39
C LYS A 73 16.45 19.47 13.33
N ALA A 74 16.48 20.06 12.14
CA ALA A 74 16.44 21.52 11.97
C ALA A 74 15.14 22.12 12.50
N MET A 75 14.01 21.45 12.22
CA MET A 75 12.69 21.80 12.77
C MET A 75 12.67 21.79 14.30
N LEU A 76 13.25 20.78 14.92
CA LEU A 76 13.33 20.64 16.38
C LEU A 76 14.09 21.83 17.00
N VAL A 77 15.21 22.23 16.39
CA VAL A 77 16.00 23.41 16.81
C VAL A 77 15.20 24.72 16.67
N LEU A 78 14.32 24.82 15.67
CA LEU A 78 13.47 25.99 15.44
C LEU A 78 12.24 26.07 16.37
N GLY A 79 12.07 25.10 17.27
CA GLY A 79 11.02 25.10 18.29
C GLY A 79 9.75 24.31 17.93
N LEU A 80 9.82 23.38 16.97
CA LEU A 80 8.76 22.38 16.80
C LEU A 80 8.78 21.40 17.97
N SER A 81 7.60 21.15 18.57
CA SER A 81 7.42 20.12 19.59
C SER A 81 7.83 18.75 19.05
N GLU A 82 8.61 18.00 19.83
CA GLU A 82 9.03 16.62 19.52
C GLU A 82 7.85 15.65 19.41
N SER A 83 6.70 16.01 19.98
CA SER A 83 5.47 15.23 19.99
C SER A 83 4.43 15.76 18.98
N ASN A 84 4.88 16.20 17.80
CA ASN A 84 3.95 16.48 16.72
C ASN A 84 3.61 15.17 15.99
N PRO A 85 2.32 14.81 15.83
CA PRO A 85 1.93 13.57 15.16
C PRO A 85 2.29 13.57 13.67
N VAL A 86 2.49 14.75 13.08
CA VAL A 86 2.70 14.97 11.64
C VAL A 86 4.12 14.64 11.17
N PHE A 87 5.14 14.97 11.97
CA PHE A 87 6.54 14.77 11.59
C PHE A 87 7.23 13.92 12.65
N GLN A 88 7.37 12.63 12.37
CA GLN A 88 8.02 11.67 13.26
C GLN A 88 9.39 11.27 12.71
N LEU A 89 10.32 10.93 13.60
CA LEU A 89 11.65 10.47 13.20
C LEU A 89 11.55 9.15 12.40
N ILE A 90 12.19 9.10 11.24
CA ILE A 90 12.21 7.89 10.41
C ILE A 90 13.32 6.97 10.90
N HIS A 91 12.91 5.91 11.61
CA HIS A 91 13.74 4.77 11.96
C HIS A 91 13.73 3.70 10.86
N ASP A 92 14.82 2.95 10.75
CA ASP A 92 14.98 1.88 9.75
C ASP A 92 13.88 0.81 9.83
N GLN A 93 13.31 0.58 11.03
CA GLN A 93 12.19 -0.34 11.24
C GLN A 93 10.89 0.09 10.54
N ASN A 94 10.75 1.39 10.29
CA ASN A 94 9.56 1.96 9.66
C ASN A 94 9.71 2.06 8.13
N VAL A 95 10.91 1.82 7.60
CA VAL A 95 11.26 1.95 6.18
C VAL A 95 10.89 0.65 5.45
N PHE A 96 9.59 0.42 5.27
CA PHE A 96 9.09 -0.71 4.51
C PHE A 96 7.82 -0.34 3.74
N VAL A 97 7.59 -1.07 2.65
CA VAL A 97 6.35 -0.99 1.84
C VAL A 97 5.68 -2.35 1.89
N LYS A 98 4.34 -2.40 1.91
CA LYS A 98 3.61 -3.63 1.59
C LYS A 98 3.81 -4.04 0.12
N ASN A 99 3.56 -5.31 -0.17
CA ASN A 99 3.67 -5.78 -1.54
C ASN A 99 2.44 -5.32 -2.29
N THR A 100 2.65 -4.44 -3.27
CA THR A 100 1.59 -3.85 -4.09
C THR A 100 1.42 -4.60 -5.41
N LEU A 101 2.42 -5.38 -5.84
CA LEU A 101 2.34 -6.17 -7.08
C LEU A 101 1.63 -7.51 -6.89
N GLU A 102 1.67 -8.09 -5.68
CA GLU A 102 0.95 -9.31 -5.36
C GLU A 102 -0.51 -9.03 -5.00
N PHE A 103 -1.40 -9.94 -5.41
CA PHE A 103 -2.78 -9.95 -4.92
C PHE A 103 -2.80 -10.06 -3.40
N HIS A 104 -3.68 -9.28 -2.76
CA HIS A 104 -3.87 -9.32 -1.31
C HIS A 104 -4.13 -10.76 -0.85
N GLN A 105 -3.31 -11.26 0.06
CA GLN A 105 -3.52 -12.55 0.69
C GLN A 105 -4.46 -12.42 1.89
N LEU A 106 -5.16 -13.51 2.21
CA LEU A 106 -6.03 -13.57 3.38
C LEU A 106 -5.20 -13.28 4.66
N GLY A 107 -5.48 -12.15 5.31
CA GLY A 107 -4.76 -11.70 6.51
C GLY A 107 -3.89 -10.46 6.31
N ASP A 108 -3.65 -10.01 5.06
CA ASP A 108 -2.87 -8.80 4.80
C ASP A 108 -3.54 -7.53 5.37
N ARG A 109 -4.87 -7.54 5.51
CA ARG A 109 -5.62 -6.48 6.20
C ARG A 109 -5.17 -6.25 7.65
N LYS A 110 -4.65 -7.28 8.34
CA LYS A 110 -4.18 -7.15 9.73
C LYS A 110 -2.80 -6.54 9.84
N LYS A 111 -2.02 -6.51 8.76
CA LYS A 111 -0.72 -5.84 8.74
C LYS A 111 -1.01 -4.35 8.62
N THR A 112 -0.74 -3.57 9.64
CA THR A 112 -0.85 -2.11 9.56
C THR A 112 0.30 -1.58 8.71
N ASP A 113 0.03 -0.63 7.81
CA ASP A 113 1.09 0.03 7.07
C ASP A 113 1.95 0.89 8.01
N SER A 114 3.21 1.11 7.63
CA SER A 114 4.05 2.09 8.32
C SER A 114 3.36 3.45 8.29
N TRP A 115 3.52 4.25 9.34
CA TRP A 115 2.96 5.61 9.43
C TRP A 115 3.38 6.50 8.25
N LEU A 116 4.50 6.17 7.59
CA LEU A 116 4.95 6.77 6.34
C LEU A 116 3.88 6.79 5.24
N TRP A 117 2.97 5.80 5.23
CA TRP A 117 1.95 5.62 4.21
C TRP A 117 0.56 6.07 4.66
N GLY A 118 0.38 6.36 5.96
CA GLY A 118 -0.90 6.70 6.58
C GLY A 118 -1.36 8.11 6.24
N ALA A 119 -1.81 8.32 5.00
CA ALA A 119 -2.45 9.56 4.58
C ALA A 119 -3.76 9.82 5.36
N GLU A 120 -4.47 8.76 5.78
CA GLU A 120 -5.81 8.85 6.39
C GLU A 120 -5.78 9.45 7.82
N ASP A 121 -4.79 9.08 8.63
CA ASP A 121 -4.60 9.64 9.98
C ASP A 121 -4.05 11.07 9.93
N LEU A 122 -3.21 11.39 8.93
CA LEU A 122 -2.60 12.72 8.77
C LEU A 122 -3.55 13.74 8.14
N ALA A 123 -4.40 13.33 7.19
CA ALA A 123 -5.43 14.18 6.58
C ALA A 123 -6.52 14.56 7.59
N SER A 124 -6.79 13.70 8.57
CA SER A 124 -7.71 13.99 9.68
C SER A 124 -7.13 15.01 10.69
N LEU A 125 -5.79 15.16 10.71
CA LEU A 125 -5.06 16.01 11.65
C LEU A 125 -4.64 17.37 11.08
N LEU A 126 -4.67 17.59 9.76
CA LEU A 126 -4.24 18.85 9.15
C LEU A 126 -5.09 19.34 7.96
N GLU A 127 -5.04 20.66 7.77
CA GLU A 127 -5.69 21.49 6.76
C GLU A 127 -5.45 21.01 5.31
N ALA A 128 -6.38 21.37 4.41
CA ALA A 128 -6.55 20.87 3.03
C ALA A 128 -5.26 20.64 2.20
N GLU A 129 -4.20 21.44 2.42
CA GLU A 129 -2.91 21.32 1.72
C GLU A 129 -2.24 19.94 1.88
N TRP A 130 -2.47 19.24 3.00
CA TRP A 130 -1.86 17.93 3.24
C TRP A 130 -2.64 16.78 2.63
N SER A 131 -3.96 16.92 2.54
CA SER A 131 -4.80 15.98 1.80
C SER A 131 -4.40 15.98 0.33
N ASP A 132 -4.22 17.16 -0.26
CA ASP A 132 -3.84 17.28 -1.67
C ASP A 132 -2.42 16.73 -1.92
N LEU A 133 -1.45 17.05 -1.04
CA LEU A 133 -0.09 16.55 -1.17
C LEU A 133 0.03 15.03 -0.95
N ALA A 134 -0.72 14.47 0.01
CA ALA A 134 -0.72 13.03 0.26
C ALA A 134 -1.36 12.25 -0.90
N VAL A 135 -2.41 12.81 -1.51
CA VAL A 135 -3.01 12.28 -2.75
C VAL A 135 -2.02 12.39 -3.90
N ASP A 136 -1.30 13.50 -4.07
CA ASP A 136 -0.33 13.65 -5.16
C ASP A 136 0.86 12.69 -5.03
N CYS A 137 1.38 12.49 -3.82
CA CYS A 137 2.54 11.61 -3.60
C CYS A 137 2.20 10.12 -3.65
N ASN A 138 0.96 9.74 -3.32
CA ASN A 138 0.51 8.34 -3.31
C ASN A 138 -0.66 8.08 -4.28
N GLN A 139 -0.82 8.90 -5.32
CA GLN A 139 -1.99 8.89 -6.18
C GLN A 139 -2.28 7.51 -6.78
N VAL A 140 -1.22 6.82 -7.23
CA VAL A 140 -1.31 5.47 -7.79
C VAL A 140 -1.80 4.46 -6.73
N GLN A 141 -1.24 4.50 -5.52
CA GLN A 141 -1.67 3.63 -4.44
C GLN A 141 -3.11 3.93 -4.02
N TRP A 142 -3.49 5.21 -3.98
CA TRP A 142 -4.85 5.63 -3.70
C TRP A 142 -5.83 5.10 -4.75
N PHE A 143 -5.52 5.25 -6.05
CA PHE A 143 -6.35 4.70 -7.13
C PHE A 143 -6.46 3.18 -7.06
N GLN A 144 -5.37 2.48 -6.75
CA GLN A 144 -5.37 1.02 -6.58
C GLN A 144 -6.21 0.59 -5.37
N ALA A 145 -6.06 1.27 -4.23
CA ALA A 145 -6.85 0.98 -3.03
C ALA A 145 -8.34 1.26 -3.27
N HIS A 146 -8.66 2.36 -3.96
CA HIS A 146 -10.03 2.71 -4.34
C HIS A 146 -10.64 1.69 -5.31
N ALA A 147 -9.91 1.29 -6.34
CA ALA A 147 -10.35 0.26 -7.28
C ALA A 147 -10.55 -1.10 -6.58
N ASN A 148 -9.63 -1.48 -5.68
CA ASN A 148 -9.78 -2.68 -4.87
C ASN A 148 -11.04 -2.61 -4.00
N MET A 149 -11.28 -1.48 -3.32
CA MET A 149 -12.50 -1.29 -2.53
C MET A 149 -13.76 -1.51 -3.38
N GLN A 150 -13.81 -0.94 -4.58
CA GLN A 150 -14.93 -1.13 -5.51
C GLN A 150 -15.09 -2.60 -5.89
N TRP A 151 -14.02 -3.29 -6.25
CA TRP A 151 -14.05 -4.73 -6.54
C TRP A 151 -14.53 -5.57 -5.36
N TRP A 152 -14.10 -5.27 -4.14
CA TRP A 152 -14.58 -5.99 -2.95
C TRP A 152 -16.08 -5.77 -2.71
N GLN A 153 -16.60 -4.58 -3.01
CA GLN A 153 -18.03 -4.31 -2.92
C GLN A 153 -18.81 -5.12 -3.96
N GLU A 154 -18.35 -5.11 -5.20
CA GLU A 154 -18.95 -5.90 -6.29
C GLU A 154 -18.93 -7.41 -5.98
N GLU A 155 -17.79 -7.92 -5.50
CA GLU A 155 -17.65 -9.34 -5.16
C GLU A 155 -18.60 -9.77 -4.04
N VAL A 156 -18.85 -8.91 -3.05
CA VAL A 156 -19.81 -9.18 -1.98
C VAL A 156 -21.24 -9.25 -2.52
N GLU A 157 -21.59 -8.34 -3.43
CA GLU A 157 -22.90 -8.35 -4.09
C GLU A 157 -23.08 -9.62 -4.94
N ILE A 158 -22.10 -9.95 -5.78
CA ILE A 158 -22.11 -11.16 -6.61
C ILE A 158 -22.24 -12.42 -5.75
N LEU A 159 -21.40 -12.55 -4.72
CA LEU A 159 -21.43 -13.72 -3.84
C LEU A 159 -22.79 -13.88 -3.14
N SER A 160 -23.42 -12.77 -2.76
CA SER A 160 -24.75 -12.80 -2.14
C SER A 160 -25.81 -13.35 -3.10
N GLU A 161 -25.76 -12.95 -4.37
CA GLU A 161 -26.66 -13.44 -5.42
C GLU A 161 -26.38 -14.90 -5.77
N GLU A 162 -25.11 -15.30 -5.86
CA GLU A 162 -24.71 -16.69 -6.11
C GLU A 162 -25.19 -17.62 -4.99
N LEU A 163 -25.05 -17.22 -3.73
CA LEU A 163 -25.57 -17.97 -2.58
C LEU A 163 -27.09 -18.11 -2.65
N TRP A 164 -27.81 -17.03 -3.00
CA TRP A 164 -29.25 -17.09 -3.16
C TRP A 164 -29.66 -18.03 -4.30
N HIS A 165 -29.00 -17.93 -5.46
CA HIS A 165 -29.21 -18.84 -6.59
C HIS A 165 -28.91 -20.31 -6.22
N ALA A 166 -27.85 -20.57 -5.46
CA ALA A 166 -27.52 -21.91 -5.00
C ALA A 166 -28.63 -22.49 -4.10
N ILE A 167 -29.14 -21.71 -3.13
CA ILE A 167 -30.27 -22.11 -2.27
C ILE A 167 -31.51 -22.44 -3.12
N CYS A 168 -31.88 -21.56 -4.04
CA CYS A 168 -33.03 -21.77 -4.93
C CYS A 168 -32.86 -23.01 -5.81
N ARG A 169 -31.65 -23.23 -6.34
CA ARG A 169 -31.31 -24.40 -7.15
C ARG A 169 -31.41 -25.69 -6.33
N PHE A 170 -30.88 -25.73 -5.11
CA PHE A 170 -30.98 -26.90 -4.24
C PHE A 170 -32.43 -27.21 -3.85
N LYS A 171 -33.25 -26.18 -3.55
CA LYS A 171 -34.69 -26.36 -3.32
C LYS A 171 -35.39 -26.99 -4.53
N LYS A 172 -35.10 -26.49 -5.74
CA LYS A 172 -35.66 -27.04 -6.98
C LYS A 172 -35.25 -28.51 -7.18
N TRP A 173 -33.97 -28.84 -7.00
CA TRP A 173 -33.49 -30.22 -7.16
C TRP A 173 -34.05 -31.17 -6.10
N ALA A 174 -34.22 -30.71 -4.86
CA ALA A 174 -34.88 -31.49 -3.82
C ALA A 174 -36.32 -31.86 -4.21
N LEU A 175 -37.08 -30.91 -4.78
CA LEU A 175 -38.43 -31.20 -5.30
C LEU A 175 -38.42 -32.22 -6.44
N VAL A 176 -37.51 -32.05 -7.41
CA VAL A 176 -37.37 -32.98 -8.54
C VAL A 176 -37.00 -34.39 -8.06
N TRP A 177 -36.09 -34.51 -7.11
CA TRP A 177 -35.70 -35.81 -6.55
C TRP A 177 -36.84 -36.47 -5.76
N ASN A 178 -37.63 -35.70 -5.00
CA ASN A 178 -38.81 -36.23 -4.33
C ASN A 178 -39.85 -36.77 -5.33
N GLN A 179 -40.11 -36.04 -6.42
CA GLN A 179 -41.01 -36.50 -7.49
C GLN A 179 -40.52 -37.78 -8.19
N LEU A 180 -39.20 -37.89 -8.41
CA LEU A 180 -38.58 -39.10 -8.95
C LEU A 180 -38.68 -40.28 -7.98
N ALA A 181 -38.54 -40.03 -6.68
CA ALA A 181 -38.67 -41.06 -5.65
C ALA A 181 -40.12 -41.58 -5.53
N GLU A 182 -41.11 -40.69 -5.58
CA GLU A 182 -42.53 -41.05 -5.59
C GLU A 182 -42.90 -41.90 -6.82
N SER A 183 -42.50 -41.47 -8.01
CA SER A 183 -42.80 -42.18 -9.26
C SER A 183 -42.06 -43.52 -9.43
N SER A 184 -40.94 -43.73 -8.73
CA SER A 184 -40.23 -45.01 -8.72
C SER A 184 -40.74 -45.99 -7.64
N GLY A 185 -41.48 -45.52 -6.64
CA GLY A 185 -42.11 -46.36 -5.61
C GLY A 185 -43.50 -46.89 -5.98
N GLU A 186 -44.10 -46.42 -7.08
CA GLU A 186 -45.41 -46.86 -7.59
C GLU A 186 -45.33 -48.01 -8.61
N LEU A 187 -44.13 -48.58 -8.84
CA LEU A 187 -43.87 -49.80 -9.62
C LEU A 187 -43.68 -51.02 -8.72
#